data_AF-A0A1I4V5W5-F1
#
_entry.id   AF-A0A1I4V5W5-F1
#
_cell.length_a   1.000
_cell.length_b   1.000
_cell.length_c   1.000
_cell.angle_alpha   90.00
_cell.angle_beta   90.00
_cell.angle_gamma   90.00
#
_symmetry.space_group_name_H-M   'P 1'
#
loop_
_entity.id
_entity.type
_entity.pdbx_description
1 polymer ?
#
loop_
_entity_poly.entity_id
_entity_poly.type
_entity_poly.pdbx_seq_one_letter_code
_entity_poly.pdbx_strand_id
1 'polypeptide(L)' 'MTEGDDPTPKAVEDLIAAGYMVERFDEDPELWRVNGEVMTGAELIDEARRVGLMDGSGPLR' A
#
# COMPACT_ATOMS: atom_id res chain seq x y z
N MET A 1 9.38 -21.11 6.07
CA MET A 1 9.08 -20.04 7.04
C MET A 1 8.15 -19.11 6.28
N THR A 2 6.84 -19.21 6.51
CA THR A 2 5.89 -18.28 5.90
C THR A 2 6.12 -16.95 6.61
N GLU A 3 6.94 -16.08 6.00
CA GLU A 3 6.92 -14.66 6.30
C GLU A 3 5.44 -14.26 6.33
N GLY A 4 4.99 -13.72 7.46
CA GLY A 4 3.60 -13.29 7.60
C GLY A 4 3.29 -12.38 6.41
N ASP A 5 2.17 -12.66 5.73
CA ASP A 5 1.70 -11.94 4.54
C ASP A 5 1.59 -10.43 4.82
N ASP A 6 2.71 -9.71 4.73
CA ASP A 6 2.71 -8.26 4.68
C ASP A 6 2.02 -7.89 3.37
N PRO A 7 0.83 -7.24 3.40
CA PRO A 7 0.13 -6.89 2.18
C PRO A 7 0.80 -5.72 1.44
N THR A 8 1.79 -5.05 2.05
CA THR A 8 2.41 -3.84 1.53
C THR A 8 3.01 -4.02 0.13
N PRO A 9 3.81 -5.06 -0.18
CA PRO A 9 4.34 -5.25 -1.53
C PRO A 9 3.25 -5.38 -2.58
N LYS A 10 2.17 -6.13 -2.27
CA LYS A 10 1.02 -6.27 -3.17
C LYS A 10 0.31 -4.95 -3.40
N ALA A 11 0.08 -4.17 -2.34
CA ALA A 11 -0.56 -2.87 -2.43
C ALA A 11 0.24 -1.89 -3.31
N VAL A 12 1.58 -1.91 -3.19
CA VAL A 12 2.50 -1.12 -4.02
C VAL A 12 2.38 -1.52 -5.49
N GLU A 13 2.43 -2.83 -5.80
CA GLU A 13 2.29 -3.34 -7.17
C GLU A 13 0.95 -2.95 -7.80
N ASP A 14 -0.15 -3.13 -7.06
CA ASP A 14 -1.49 -2.82 -7.54
C ASP A 14 -1.67 -1.31 -7.78
N LEU A 15 -1.16 -0.45 -6.89
CA LEU A 15 -1.18 1.01 -7.06
C LEU A 15 -0.36 1.47 -8.27
N ILE A 16 0.83 0.92 -8.46
CA ILE A 16 1.66 1.21 -9.64
C ILE A 16 0.94 0.79 -10.92
N ALA A 17 0.34 -0.40 -10.93
CA ALA A 17 -0.43 -0.90 -12.07
C ALA A 17 -1.66 -0.02 -12.39
N ALA A 18 -2.24 0.62 -11.38
CA ALA A 18 -3.32 1.59 -11.52
C ALA A 18 -2.84 3.00 -11.96
N GLY A 19 -1.53 3.20 -12.11
CA GLY A 19 -0.94 4.46 -12.58
C GLY A 19 -0.54 5.45 -11.48
N TYR A 20 -0.51 5.01 -10.22
CA TYR A 20 0.00 5.83 -9.12
C TYR A 20 1.53 5.84 -9.14
N MET A 21 2.11 6.99 -8.81
CA MET A 21 3.55 7.12 -8.56
C MET A 21 3.85 6.70 -7.14
N VAL A 22 4.47 5.53 -6.95
CA VAL A 22 4.81 4.99 -5.63
C VAL A 22 6.34 4.89 -5.51
N GLU A 23 6.90 5.56 -4.51
CA GLU A 23 8.33 5.57 -4.20
C GLU A 23 8.54 5.38 -2.68
N ARG A 24 9.69 4.83 -2.27
CA ARG A 24 10.05 4.85 -0.84
C ARG A 24 10.38 6.27 -0.42
N PHE A 25 10.02 6.62 0.81
CA PHE A 25 10.37 7.93 1.34
C PHE A 25 11.83 7.92 1.81
N ASP A 26 12.69 8.72 1.18
CA ASP A 26 14.15 8.70 1.42
C ASP A 26 14.53 9.00 2.88
N GLU A 27 13.74 9.81 3.58
CA GLU A 27 14.00 10.22 4.96
C GLU A 27 13.54 9.17 5.99
N ASP A 28 12.62 8.28 5.62
CA ASP A 28 12.09 7.23 6.48
C ASP A 28 11.72 5.97 5.67
N PRO A 29 12.47 4.85 5.81
CA PRO A 29 12.24 3.64 5.03
C PRO A 29 10.94 2.90 5.39
N GLU A 30 10.26 3.28 6.48
CA GLU A 30 8.94 2.76 6.85
C GLU A 30 7.78 3.50 6.14
N LEU A 31 8.09 4.63 5.50
CA LEU A 31 7.13 5.47 4.78
C LEU A 31 7.26 5.31 3.25
N TRP A 32 6.13 5.53 2.60
CA TRP A 32 5.96 5.50 1.16
C TRP A 32 5.42 6.84 0.69
N ARG A 33 5.85 7.28 -0.47
CA ARG A 33 5.27 8.44 -1.13
C ARG A 33 4.43 7.96 -2.30
N VAL A 34 3.15 8.30 -2.28
CA VAL A 34 2.14 7.92 -3.27
C VAL A 34 1.58 9.20 -3.90
N ASN A 35 1.84 9.44 -5.18
CA ASN A 35 1.48 10.68 -5.90
C ASN A 35 1.92 11.98 -5.18
N GLY A 36 3.05 11.92 -4.45
CA GLY A 36 3.57 13.05 -3.67
C GLY A 36 3.09 13.12 -2.22
N GLU A 37 2.11 12.30 -1.81
CA GLU A 37 1.62 12.20 -0.43
C GLU A 37 2.40 11.13 0.34
N VAL A 38 2.85 11.44 1.56
CA VAL A 38 3.62 10.51 2.41
C VAL A 38 2.65 9.71 3.28
N MET A 39 2.76 8.39 3.23
CA MET A 39 1.88 7.43 3.86
C MET A 39 2.71 6.30 4.51
N THR A 40 2.24 5.79 5.65
CA THR A 40 2.75 4.54 6.22
C THR A 40 2.36 3.34 5.36
N GLY A 41 3.02 2.19 5.55
CA GLY A 41 2.61 0.94 4.87
C GLY A 41 1.15 0.56 5.12
N ALA A 42 0.63 0.82 6.32
CA ALA A 42 -0.78 0.59 6.66
C ALA A 42 -1.72 1.52 5.87
N GLU A 43 -1.41 2.81 5.81
CA GLU A 43 -2.19 3.80 5.04
C GLU A 43 -2.15 3.52 3.54
N LEU A 44 -1.02 3.06 3.02
CA LEU A 44 -0.88 2.64 1.62
C LEU A 44 -1.81 1.45 1.29
N ILE A 45 -1.89 0.46 2.19
CA ILE A 45 -2.82 -0.69 2.05
C ILE A 45 -4.28 -0.20 2.09
N ASP A 46 -4.60 0.71 3.01
CA ASP A 46 -5.96 1.25 3.12
C ASP A 46 -6.32 2.10 1.90
N GLU A 47 -5.37 2.83 1.30
CA GLU A 47 -5.58 3.54 0.03
C GLU A 47 -5.85 2.56 -1.10
N ALA A 48 -5.04 1.51 -1.25
CA ALA A 48 -5.24 0.47 -2.26
C ALA A 48 -6.62 -0.22 -2.12
N ARG A 49 -7.10 -0.42 -0.89
CA ARG A 49 -8.47 -0.90 -0.63
C ARG A 49 -9.53 0.16 -0.97
N ARG A 50 -9.31 1.42 -0.61
CA ARG A 50 -10.22 2.53 -0.85
C ARG A 50 -10.50 2.71 -2.34
N VAL A 51 -9.48 2.50 -3.18
CA VAL A 51 -9.60 2.61 -4.64
C VAL A 51 -10.01 1.29 -5.32
N GLY A 52 -10.28 0.24 -4.53
CA GLY A 52 -10.78 -1.05 -5.02
C GLY A 52 -9.74 -1.93 -5.71
N LEU A 53 -8.45 -1.70 -5.45
CA LEU A 53 -7.35 -2.49 -6.01
C LEU A 53 -7.03 -3.73 -5.17
N MET A 54 -7.31 -3.67 -3.87
CA MET A 54 -7.21 -4.80 -2.97
C MET A 54 -8.58 -5.15 -2.41
N ASP A 55 -8.86 -6.45 -2.33
CA ASP A 55 -10.02 -6.91 -1.58
C ASP A 55 -9.89 -6.44 -0.13
N GLY A 56 -10.86 -5.64 0.29
CA GLY A 56 -11.00 -5.24 1.67
C GLY A 56 -11.31 -6.48 2.51
N SER A 57 -10.28 -7.18 2.98
CA SER A 57 -10.40 -8.11 4.10
C SER A 57 -10.60 -7.34 5.41
N GLY A 58 -11.57 -6.41 5.43
CA GLY A 58 -12.22 -6.00 6.65
C GLY A 58 -13.23 -7.10 7.03
N PRO A 59 -13.47 -7.36 8.32
CA PRO A 59 -14.41 -8.40 8.69
C PRO A 59 -15.78 -8.08 8.09
N LEU A 60 -16.30 -8.98 7.26
CA LEU A 60 -17.72 -9.06 6.93
C LEU A 60 -18.48 -9.05 8.26
N ARG A 61 -19.20 -7.96 8.53
CA ARG A 61 -20.03 -7.81 9.73
C ARG A 61 -21.49 -7.97 9.38
#